data_AF-A0A2S8FUU0-F1
#
_entry.id   AF-A0A2S8FUU0-F1
#
_cell.length_a   1.000
_cell.length_b   1.000
_cell.length_c   1.000
_cell.angle_alpha   90.00
_cell.angle_beta   90.00
_cell.angle_gamma   90.00
#
_symmetry.space_group_name_H-M   'P 1'
#
loop_
_entity.id
_entity.type
_entity.pdbx_description
1 polymer ?
#
loop_
_entity_poly.entity_id
_entity_poly.type
_entity_poly.pdbx_seq_one_letter_code
_entity_poly.pdbx_strand_id
1 'polypeptide(L)'
;MTTHQELVEALTTIITRESAEGCPMAHLQLIEPAIRRWMSYARRNKKAKHPDWEHRVHDLEKGLRTLFPDHHYDAACLRHLTESFAETLENLLR
;
A
#
# COMPACT_ATOMS: atom_id res chain seq x y z
N MET A 1 -16.33 -4.74 -12.13
CA MET A 1 -14.92 -4.47 -12.47
C MET A 1 -14.54 -3.20 -11.75
N THR A 2 -13.60 -3.27 -10.82
CA THR A 2 -13.13 -2.10 -10.09
C THR A 2 -12.29 -1.22 -11.00
N THR A 3 -12.64 0.05 -11.07
CA THR A 3 -11.97 1.09 -11.82
C THR A 3 -10.77 1.61 -11.06
N HIS A 4 -9.81 2.20 -11.78
CA HIS A 4 -8.67 2.87 -11.14
C HIS A 4 -9.12 4.00 -10.20
N GLN A 5 -10.19 4.72 -10.59
CA GLN A 5 -10.76 5.80 -9.78
C GLN A 5 -11.29 5.29 -8.43
N GLU A 6 -12.01 4.16 -8.40
CA GLU A 6 -12.49 3.56 -7.15
C GLU A 6 -11.34 3.15 -6.22
N LEU A 7 -10.22 2.66 -6.78
CA LEU A 7 -9.02 2.34 -5.99
C LEU A 7 -8.40 3.60 -5.39
N VAL A 8 -8.29 4.68 -6.17
CA VAL A 8 -7.76 5.97 -5.71
C VAL A 8 -8.63 6.56 -4.60
N GLU A 9 -9.95 6.55 -4.76
CA GLU A 9 -10.90 7.07 -3.76
C GLU A 9 -10.85 6.27 -2.45
N ALA A 10 -10.79 4.94 -2.55
CA ALA A 10 -10.69 4.07 -1.38
C ALA A 10 -9.39 4.32 -0.60
N LEU A 11 -8.24 4.40 -1.28
CA LEU A 11 -6.96 4.68 -0.61
C LEU A 11 -6.89 6.12 -0.09
N THR A 12 -7.51 7.08 -0.76
CA THR A 12 -7.64 8.47 -0.27
C THR A 12 -8.39 8.50 1.05
N THR A 13 -9.48 7.73 1.17
CA THR A 13 -10.25 7.63 2.41
C THR A 13 -9.40 7.12 3.58
N ILE A 14 -8.54 6.14 3.33
CA ILE A 14 -7.59 5.64 4.34
C ILE A 14 -6.61 6.75 4.72
N ILE A 15 -5.97 7.42 3.74
CA ILE A 15 -5.04 8.51 4.02
C ILE A 15 -5.70 9.61 4.87
N THR A 16 -6.93 10.01 4.53
CA THR A 16 -7.67 11.02 5.30
C THR A 16 -7.92 10.56 6.74
N ARG A 17 -8.34 9.32 6.95
CA ARG A 17 -8.54 8.76 8.30
C ARG A 17 -7.24 8.73 9.10
N GLU A 18 -6.21 8.11 8.54
CA GLU A 18 -4.91 7.93 9.20
C GLU A 18 -4.24 9.28 9.50
N SER A 19 -4.37 10.25 8.59
CA SER A 19 -3.88 11.61 8.81
C SER A 19 -4.60 12.32 9.95
N ALA A 20 -5.93 12.14 10.07
CA ALA A 20 -6.71 12.69 11.18
C ALA A 20 -6.35 12.04 12.53
N GLU A 21 -5.89 10.79 12.52
CA GLU A 21 -5.38 10.07 13.70
C GLU A 21 -3.91 10.39 14.02
N GLY A 22 -3.27 11.25 13.22
CA GLY A 22 -1.91 11.73 13.46
C GLY A 22 -0.81 10.86 12.87
N CYS A 23 -1.13 9.94 11.93
CA CYS A 23 -0.14 9.14 11.23
C CYS A 23 0.73 10.03 10.32
N PRO A 24 2.03 10.21 10.61
CA PRO A 24 2.90 11.07 9.80
C PRO A 24 3.18 10.49 8.41
N MET A 25 2.89 9.20 8.20
CA MET A 25 3.08 8.52 6.92
C MET A 25 1.86 8.63 6.00
N ALA A 26 0.74 9.16 6.48
CA ALA A 26 -0.49 9.29 5.69
C ALA A 26 -0.38 10.41 4.65
N HIS A 27 0.28 10.11 3.53
CA HIS A 27 0.48 11.04 2.42
C HIS A 27 -0.13 10.57 1.10
N LEU A 28 -0.82 11.47 0.37
CA LEU A 28 -1.49 11.15 -0.91
C LEU A 28 -0.54 10.63 -1.99
N GLN A 29 0.75 11.02 -1.94
CA GLN A 29 1.76 10.51 -2.89
C GLN A 29 1.99 9.00 -2.80
N LEU A 30 1.52 8.33 -1.74
CA LEU A 30 1.64 6.89 -1.57
C LEU A 30 0.61 6.09 -2.40
N ILE A 31 -0.49 6.71 -2.81
CA ILE A 31 -1.64 6.04 -3.44
C ILE A 31 -1.24 5.38 -4.77
N GLU A 32 -0.74 6.17 -5.73
CA GLU A 32 -0.38 5.67 -7.06
C GLU A 32 0.75 4.63 -7.03
N PRO A 33 1.83 4.82 -6.25
CA PRO A 33 2.81 3.78 -6.01
C PRO A 33 2.21 2.51 -5.40
N ALA A 34 1.29 2.63 -4.43
CA ALA A 34 0.67 1.48 -3.78
C ALA A 34 -0.14 0.64 -4.77
N ILE A 35 -1.03 1.28 -5.54
CA ILE A 35 -1.85 0.62 -6.56
C ILE A 35 -0.95 -0.07 -7.60
N ARG A 36 -0.01 0.67 -8.19
CA ARG A 36 0.90 0.11 -9.20
C ARG A 36 1.69 -1.08 -8.65
N ARG A 37 2.17 -0.97 -7.42
CA ARG A 37 2.93 -2.04 -6.78
C ARG A 37 2.03 -3.25 -6.56
N TRP A 38 0.86 -3.09 -5.96
CA TRP A 38 -0.08 -4.17 -5.70
C TRP A 38 -0.47 -4.95 -6.97
N MET A 39 -0.79 -4.23 -8.05
CA MET A 39 -1.23 -4.81 -9.33
C MET A 39 -0.12 -5.57 -10.05
N SER A 40 1.14 -5.16 -9.89
CA SER A 40 2.27 -5.79 -10.58
C SER A 40 3.04 -6.79 -9.71
N TYR A 41 2.50 -7.16 -8.54
CA TYR A 41 3.10 -8.14 -7.63
C TYR A 41 3.39 -9.48 -8.34
N ALA A 42 2.39 -10.09 -8.98
CA ALA A 42 2.55 -11.37 -9.67
C ALA A 42 3.64 -11.32 -10.76
N ARG A 43 3.74 -10.19 -11.47
CA ARG A 43 4.78 -9.96 -12.48
C ARG A 43 6.18 -9.83 -11.88
N ARG A 44 6.31 -9.18 -10.71
CA ARG A 44 7.60 -9.00 -10.01
C ARG A 44 8.05 -10.27 -9.29
N ASN A 45 7.11 -11.07 -8.78
CA ASN A 45 7.38 -12.21 -7.92
C ASN A 45 7.12 -13.56 -8.61
N LYS A 46 7.44 -13.67 -9.91
CA LYS A 46 7.25 -14.90 -10.72
C LYS A 46 7.93 -16.15 -10.15
N LYS A 47 8.96 -15.98 -9.31
CA LYS A 47 9.74 -17.08 -8.69
C LYS A 47 9.27 -17.41 -7.27
N ALA A 48 8.30 -16.68 -6.72
CA ALA A 48 7.74 -16.98 -5.41
C ALA A 48 6.97 -18.31 -5.50
N LYS A 49 7.47 -19.34 -4.82
CA LYS A 49 6.86 -20.68 -4.85
C LYS A 49 5.49 -20.70 -4.16
N HIS A 50 5.29 -19.83 -3.17
CA HIS A 50 4.05 -19.65 -2.44
C HIS A 50 3.86 -18.16 -2.13
N PRO A 51 3.29 -17.37 -3.04
CA PRO A 51 2.92 -15.99 -2.72
C PRO A 51 1.77 -16.02 -1.70
N ASP A 52 2.10 -15.81 -0.44
CA ASP A 52 1.10 -15.58 0.61
C ASP A 52 0.83 -14.08 0.79
N TRP A 53 -0.20 -13.81 1.60
CA TRP A 53 -0.61 -12.47 1.98
C TRP A 53 0.55 -11.64 2.52
N GLU A 54 1.32 -12.19 3.46
CA GLU A 54 2.40 -11.49 4.15
C GLU A 54 3.51 -11.07 3.19
N HIS A 55 3.88 -11.94 2.24
CA HIS A 55 4.86 -11.59 1.21
C HIS A 55 4.38 -10.44 0.31
N ARG A 56 3.08 -10.36 0.03
CA ARG A 56 2.51 -9.29 -0.80
C ARG A 56 2.45 -7.97 -0.05
N VAL A 57 2.03 -7.98 1.22
CA VAL A 57 2.06 -6.81 2.11
C VAL A 57 3.49 -6.30 2.28
N HIS A 58 4.44 -7.20 2.55
CA HIS A 58 5.84 -6.82 2.72
C HIS A 58 6.48 -6.29 1.43
N ASP A 59 6.11 -6.81 0.25
CA ASP A 59 6.54 -6.21 -1.02
C ASP A 59 5.97 -4.80 -1.18
N LEU A 60 4.69 -4.59 -0.85
CA LEU A 60 4.08 -3.27 -0.89
C LEU A 60 4.83 -2.29 0.04
N GLU A 61 5.05 -2.67 1.30
CA GLU A 61 5.76 -1.89 2.31
C GLU A 61 7.13 -1.44 1.81
N LYS A 62 7.91 -2.38 1.26
CA LYS A 62 9.23 -2.09 0.68
C LYS A 62 9.16 -1.01 -0.39
N GLY A 63 8.11 -0.99 -1.20
CA GLY A 63 7.96 0.04 -2.23
C GLY A 63 7.57 1.40 -1.71
N LEU A 64 6.68 1.44 -0.72
CA LEU A 64 6.31 2.71 -0.11
C LEU A 64 7.52 3.32 0.62
N ARG A 65 8.30 2.48 1.31
CA ARG A 65 9.55 2.90 1.96
C ARG A 65 10.56 3.52 0.99
N THR A 66 10.67 2.99 -0.23
CA THR A 66 11.64 3.53 -1.23
C THR A 66 11.32 4.94 -1.71
N LEU A 67 10.13 5.45 -1.45
CA LEU A 67 9.73 6.82 -1.82
C LEU A 67 10.27 7.88 -0.85
N PHE A 68 10.77 7.47 0.32
CA PHE A 68 11.29 8.35 1.35
C PHE A 68 12.70 7.91 1.78
N PRO A 69 13.72 8.12 0.92
CA PRO A 69 15.08 7.67 1.20
C PRO A 69 15.74 8.42 2.37
N ASP A 70 15.31 9.66 2.64
CA ASP A 70 16.00 10.60 3.54
C ASP A 70 15.30 10.80 4.90
N HIS A 71 14.18 10.12 5.17
CA HIS A 71 13.34 10.43 6.33
C HIS A 71 13.34 9.36 7.40
N HIS A 72 13.48 9.82 8.63
CA HIS A 72 13.05 9.16 9.85
C HIS A 72 11.56 8.82 9.74
N TYR A 73 11.24 7.69 9.12
CA TYR A 73 9.87 7.20 9.07
C TYR A 73 9.56 6.44 10.35
N ASP A 74 8.31 6.57 10.80
CA ASP A 74 7.78 5.68 11.82
C ASP A 74 7.43 4.35 11.15
N ALA A 75 8.23 3.32 11.45
CA ALA A 75 8.08 1.98 10.90
C ALA A 75 6.72 1.36 11.25
N ALA A 76 6.18 1.66 12.43
CA ALA A 76 4.87 1.16 12.84
C ALA A 76 3.76 1.82 12.03
N CYS A 77 3.83 3.15 11.85
CA CYS A 77 2.87 3.89 11.03
C CYS A 77 2.89 3.43 9.56
N LEU A 78 4.07 3.26 8.97
CA LEU A 78 4.19 2.79 7.59
C LEU A 78 3.65 1.37 7.43
N ARG A 79 3.92 0.49 8.40
CA ARG A 79 3.43 -0.89 8.39
C ARG A 79 1.91 -0.94 8.46
N HIS A 80 1.31 -0.23 9.42
CA HIS A 80 -0.14 -0.13 9.59
C HIS A 80 -0.84 0.42 8.34
N LEU A 81 -0.29 1.49 7.76
CA LEU A 81 -0.82 2.07 6.53
C LEU A 81 -0.74 1.08 5.36
N THR A 82 0.37 0.34 5.25
CA THR A 82 0.55 -0.69 4.21
C THR A 82 -0.47 -1.81 4.36
N GLU A 83 -0.72 -2.28 5.58
CA GLU A 83 -1.71 -3.33 5.86
C GLU A 83 -3.12 -2.86 5.49
N SER A 84 -3.50 -1.64 5.91
CA SER A 84 -4.78 -1.03 5.53
C SER A 84 -4.97 -0.92 4.01
N PHE A 85 -3.92 -0.50 3.30
CA PHE A 85 -3.93 -0.43 1.84
C PHE A 85 -4.08 -1.82 1.21
N ALA A 86 -3.30 -2.79 1.67
CA ALA A 86 -3.34 -4.14 1.16
C ALA A 86 -4.73 -4.76 1.30
N GLU A 87 -5.34 -4.68 2.50
CA GLU A 87 -6.67 -5.21 2.76
C GLU A 87 -7.72 -4.62 1.83
N THR A 88 -7.69 -3.29 1.69
CA THR A 88 -8.63 -2.56 0.82
C THR A 88 -8.47 -2.95 -0.65
N LEU A 89 -7.23 -3.00 -1.13
CA LEU A 89 -6.93 -3.38 -2.52
C LEU A 89 -7.28 -4.84 -2.80
N GLU A 90 -7.05 -5.75 -1.86
CA GLU A 90 -7.44 -7.15 -1.98
C GLU A 90 -8.96 -7.30 -2.07
N ASN A 91 -9.70 -6.64 -1.16
CA ASN A 91 -11.16 -6.72 -1.13
C ASN A 91 -11.81 -6.16 -2.40
N LEU A 92 -11.24 -5.08 -2.95
CA LEU A 92 -11.77 -4.45 -4.16
C LEU A 92 -11.40 -5.20 -5.45
N LEU A 93 -10.36 -6.05 -5.44
CA LEU A 93 -9.88 -6.73 -6.65
C LEU A 93 -10.25 -8.22 -6.71
N ARG A 94 -10.88 -8.76 -5.67
CA ARG A 94 -11.51 -10.08 -5.65
C ARG A 94 -12.83 -10.09 -6.41
#